data_AF-A0A2E7PH11-F1
#
_entry.id   AF-A0A2E7PH11-F1
#
_cell.length_a   1.000
_cell.length_b   1.000
_cell.length_c   1.000
_cell.angle_alpha   90.00
_cell.angle_beta   90.00
_cell.angle_gamma   90.00
#
_symmetry.space_group_name_H-M   'P 1'
#
loop_
_entity.id
_entity.type
_entity.pdbx_description
1 polymer ?
#
loop_
_entity_poly.entity_id
_entity_poly.type
_entity_poly.pdbx_seq_one_letter_code
_entity_poly.pdbx_strand_id
1 'polypeptide(L)'
;MLGHDLDLKAVVDRDVDIKYPGGAELLAFSDAVLGSDVAQLDRARDALANALSPAAVAGASIIAASFTKNDRVANGTGIPAEPRMIEGAEDIREMLGLWNFRSAVNTARHLPEGTR
;
A
#
# COMPACT_ATOMS: atom_id res chain seq x y z
N MET A 1 -6.62 -23.38 -10.04
CA MET A 1 -6.07 -22.00 -9.97
C MET A 1 -6.97 -21.26 -9.00
N LEU A 2 -6.56 -21.12 -7.74
CA LEU A 2 -7.39 -20.51 -6.69
C LEU A 2 -7.11 -19.00 -6.69
N GLY A 3 -8.07 -18.22 -7.21
CA GLY A 3 -8.14 -16.80 -6.89
C GLY A 3 -8.71 -16.64 -5.48
N HIS A 4 -8.22 -15.64 -4.75
CA HIS A 4 -8.84 -15.20 -3.50
C HIS A 4 -9.58 -13.90 -3.78
N ASP A 5 -10.76 -13.74 -3.18
CA ASP A 5 -11.42 -12.43 -3.16
C ASP A 5 -10.67 -11.53 -2.17
N LEU A 6 -10.28 -10.34 -2.60
CA LEU A 6 -9.62 -9.35 -1.74
C LEU A 6 -10.52 -8.15 -1.52
N ASP A 7 -10.58 -7.69 -0.28
CA ASP A 7 -11.23 -6.43 0.07
C ASP A 7 -10.18 -5.30 0.16
N LEU A 8 -10.01 -4.54 -0.93
CA LEU A 8 -8.99 -3.50 -1.01
C LEU A 8 -9.20 -2.37 0.01
N LYS A 9 -10.41 -2.22 0.55
CA LYS A 9 -10.69 -1.25 1.61
C LYS A 9 -9.86 -1.54 2.85
N ALA A 10 -9.53 -2.80 3.11
CA ALA A 10 -8.70 -3.22 4.25
C ALA A 10 -7.29 -2.60 4.26
N VAL A 11 -6.80 -2.12 3.11
CA VAL A 11 -5.50 -1.43 3.02
C VAL A 11 -5.51 -0.10 3.79
N VAL A 12 -6.64 0.60 3.81
CA VAL A 12 -6.82 1.92 4.44
C VAL A 12 -7.72 1.89 5.66
N ASP A 13 -8.45 0.80 5.88
CA ASP A 13 -9.40 0.60 6.99
C ASP A 13 -9.13 -0.75 7.66
N ARG A 14 -8.49 -0.73 8.83
CA ARG A 14 -8.05 -1.96 9.53
C ARG A 14 -9.18 -2.70 10.25
N ASP A 15 -10.39 -2.13 10.26
CA ASP A 15 -11.58 -2.82 10.77
C ASP A 15 -12.22 -3.72 9.70
N VAL A 16 -11.73 -3.67 8.45
CA VAL A 16 -12.20 -4.51 7.34
C VAL A 16 -11.30 -5.73 7.18
N ASP A 17 -11.89 -6.92 7.10
CA ASP A 17 -11.17 -8.14 6.74
C ASP A 17 -10.75 -8.09 5.27
N ILE A 18 -9.44 -8.21 5.02
CA ILE A 18 -8.84 -8.24 3.68
C ILE A 18 -9.19 -9.50 2.89
N LYS A 19 -9.75 -10.54 3.54
CA LYS A 19 -10.20 -11.81 2.94
C LYS A 19 -9.09 -12.63 2.27
N TYR A 20 -7.84 -12.37 2.67
CA TYR A 20 -6.67 -13.08 2.18
C TYR A 20 -5.98 -13.85 3.31
N PRO A 21 -5.60 -15.14 3.13
CA PRO A 21 -4.86 -15.89 4.14
C PRO A 21 -3.57 -15.17 4.56
N GLY A 22 -3.38 -14.94 5.86
CA GLY A 22 -2.24 -14.18 6.40
C GLY A 22 -2.28 -12.68 6.09
N GLY A 23 -3.41 -12.17 5.59
CA GLY A 23 -3.54 -10.78 5.16
C GLY A 23 -3.50 -9.78 6.32
N ALA A 24 -4.05 -10.12 7.48
CA ALA A 24 -3.98 -9.29 8.68
C ALA A 24 -2.52 -9.11 9.14
N GLU A 25 -1.73 -10.18 9.08
CA GLU A 25 -0.31 -10.18 9.44
C GLU A 25 0.53 -9.41 8.42
N LEU A 26 0.21 -9.50 7.12
CA LEU A 26 0.83 -8.67 6.08
C LEU A 26 0.55 -7.18 6.30
N LEU A 27 -0.69 -6.84 6.64
CA LEU A 27 -1.12 -5.48 6.95
C LEU A 27 -0.44 -4.95 8.24
N ALA A 28 -0.35 -5.77 9.29
CA ALA A 28 0.35 -5.38 10.52
C ALA A 28 1.86 -5.20 10.30
N PHE A 29 2.47 -6.07 9.49
CA PHE A 29 3.87 -5.96 9.12
C PHE A 29 4.16 -4.72 8.27
N SER A 30 3.28 -4.35 7.33
CA SER A 30 3.46 -3.17 6.49
C SER A 30 3.44 -1.86 7.29
N ASP A 31 2.62 -1.78 8.34
CA ASP A 31 2.63 -0.63 9.25
C ASP A 31 3.91 -0.60 10.09
N ALA A 32 4.26 -1.74 10.69
CA ALA A 32 5.39 -1.83 11.61
C ALA A 32 6.74 -1.57 10.91
N VAL A 33 6.90 -2.01 9.65
CA VAL A 33 8.15 -1.83 8.89
C VAL A 33 8.38 -0.38 8.46
N LEU A 34 7.33 0.42 8.34
CA LEU A 34 7.41 1.85 8.05
C LEU A 34 7.49 2.72 9.31
N GLY A 35 7.14 2.15 10.47
CA GLY A 35 7.22 2.80 11.78
C GLY A 35 8.62 2.82 12.39
N SER A 36 8.71 3.36 13.62
CA SER A 36 9.95 3.43 14.39
C SER A 36 9.99 2.50 15.61
N ASP A 37 8.91 1.78 15.91
CA ASP A 37 8.84 0.85 17.02
C ASP A 37 9.42 -0.52 16.63
N VAL A 38 10.67 -0.76 17.04
CA VAL A 38 11.39 -2.00 16.77
C VAL A 38 10.71 -3.21 17.42
N ALA A 39 10.16 -3.07 18.63
CA ALA A 39 9.50 -4.17 19.31
C ALA A 39 8.19 -4.55 18.62
N GLN A 40 7.45 -3.57 18.08
CA GLN A 40 6.29 -3.83 17.24
C GLN A 40 6.67 -4.54 15.95
N LEU A 41 7.76 -4.11 15.30
CA LEU A 41 8.26 -4.74 14.09
C LEU A 41 8.67 -6.21 14.32
N ASP A 42 9.35 -6.51 15.42
CA ASP A 42 9.74 -7.89 15.73
C ASP A 42 8.50 -8.78 15.97
N ARG A 43 7.50 -8.29 16.72
CA ARG A 43 6.22 -9.02 16.89
C ARG A 43 5.51 -9.27 15.56
N ALA A 44 5.52 -8.29 14.65
CA ALA A 44 4.88 -8.43 13.35
C ALA A 44 5.62 -9.43 12.45
N ARG A 45 6.95 -9.48 12.51
CA ARG A 45 7.76 -10.49 11.81
C ARG A 45 7.43 -11.90 12.28
N ASP A 46 7.37 -12.10 13.59
CA ASP A 46 7.05 -13.42 14.17
C ASP A 46 5.64 -13.86 13.79
N ALA A 47 4.66 -12.96 13.87
CA ALA A 47 3.28 -13.25 13.48
C ALA A 47 3.19 -13.64 11.99
N LEU A 48 3.81 -12.85 11.10
CA LEU A 48 3.83 -13.12 9.67
C LEU A 48 4.57 -14.43 9.32
N ALA A 49 5.68 -14.71 10.00
CA ALA A 49 6.43 -15.95 9.82
C ALA A 49 5.61 -17.17 10.21
N ASN A 50 4.86 -17.08 11.31
CA ASN A 50 4.00 -18.16 11.79
C ASN A 50 2.76 -18.35 10.91
N ALA A 51 2.16 -17.27 10.41
CA ALA A 51 0.95 -17.32 9.59
C ALA A 51 1.21 -17.81 8.15
N LEU A 52 2.31 -17.34 7.53
CA LEU A 52 2.61 -17.64 6.13
C LEU A 52 3.87 -18.48 5.95
N SER A 53 5.02 -17.97 6.39
CA SER A 53 6.31 -18.67 6.50
C SER A 53 7.43 -17.67 6.81
N PRO A 54 8.59 -18.13 7.31
CA PRO A 54 9.78 -17.27 7.41
C PRO A 54 10.18 -16.63 6.07
N ALA A 55 9.99 -17.32 4.94
CA ALA A 55 10.27 -16.78 3.61
C ALA A 55 9.32 -15.63 3.23
N ALA A 56 8.07 -15.65 3.71
CA ALA A 56 7.11 -14.58 3.47
C ALA A 56 7.56 -13.25 4.09
N VAL A 57 8.24 -13.27 5.24
CA VAL A 57 8.79 -12.05 5.87
C VAL A 57 9.83 -11.40 4.96
N ALA A 58 10.75 -12.18 4.40
CA ALA A 58 11.75 -11.68 3.46
C ALA A 58 11.09 -11.13 2.18
N GLY A 59 10.11 -11.85 1.63
CA GLY A 59 9.35 -11.41 0.45
C GLY A 59 8.63 -10.08 0.67
N ALA A 60 7.88 -9.97 1.77
CA ALA A 60 7.18 -8.74 2.15
C ALA A 60 8.15 -7.58 2.39
N SER A 61 9.30 -7.83 3.02
CA SER A 61 10.34 -6.83 3.24
C SER A 61 10.90 -6.28 1.92
N ILE A 62 11.17 -7.14 0.94
CA ILE A 62 11.67 -6.74 -0.38
C ILE A 62 10.64 -5.87 -1.12
N ILE A 63 9.36 -6.25 -1.05
CA ILE A 63 8.26 -5.46 -1.63
C ILE A 63 8.21 -4.09 -0.98
N ALA A 64 8.14 -4.02 0.35
CA ALA A 64 8.11 -2.75 1.08
C ALA A 64 9.31 -1.86 0.74
N ALA A 65 10.53 -2.41 0.73
CA ALA A 65 11.73 -1.67 0.35
C ALA A 65 11.66 -1.13 -1.09
N SER A 66 11.20 -1.94 -2.03
CA SER A 66 11.10 -1.58 -3.46
C SER A 66 10.12 -0.45 -3.70
N PHE A 67 8.91 -0.55 -3.14
CA PHE A 67 7.88 0.48 -3.30
C PHE A 67 8.24 1.76 -2.54
N THR A 68 8.71 1.68 -1.30
CA THR A 68 9.08 2.89 -0.56
C THR A 68 10.26 3.63 -1.22
N LYS A 69 11.18 2.92 -1.88
CA LYS A 69 12.23 3.56 -2.69
C LYS A 69 11.63 4.25 -3.92
N ASN A 70 10.77 3.55 -4.67
CA ASN A 70 10.12 4.12 -5.87
C ASN A 70 9.28 5.35 -5.52
N ASP A 71 8.48 5.29 -4.45
CA ASP A 71 7.62 6.38 -4.00
C ASP A 71 8.43 7.62 -3.62
N ARG A 72 9.56 7.45 -2.91
CA ARG A 72 10.45 8.57 -2.58
C ARG A 72 11.05 9.21 -3.84
N VAL A 73 11.48 8.40 -4.80
CA VAL A 73 12.01 8.91 -6.08
C VAL A 73 10.93 9.66 -6.86
N ALA A 74 9.75 9.05 -7.04
CA ALA A 74 8.63 9.68 -7.75
C ALA A 74 8.18 10.98 -7.09
N ASN A 75 8.00 10.96 -5.77
CA ASN A 75 7.58 12.14 -5.01
C ASN A 75 8.66 13.23 -5.02
N GLY A 76 9.94 12.87 -4.87
CA GLY A 76 11.06 13.81 -4.84
C GLY A 76 11.36 14.46 -6.19
N THR A 77 11.08 13.76 -7.30
CA THR A 77 11.29 14.25 -8.66
C THR A 77 10.02 14.85 -9.29
N GLY A 78 8.87 14.72 -8.64
CA GLY A 78 7.61 15.27 -9.12
C GLY A 78 6.99 14.47 -10.28
N ILE A 79 7.26 13.17 -10.36
CA ILE A 79 6.68 12.29 -11.39
C ILE A 79 5.15 12.20 -11.20
N PRO A 80 4.34 12.54 -12.23
CA PRO A 80 2.89 12.36 -12.18
C PRO A 80 2.50 10.90 -12.42
N ALA A 81 1.28 10.54 -12.01
CA ALA A 81 0.64 9.32 -12.50
C ALA A 81 0.31 9.44 -14.00
N GLU A 82 0.47 8.35 -14.75
CA GLU A 82 0.17 8.32 -16.18
C GLU A 82 -1.33 8.51 -16.44
N PRO A 83 -1.74 9.25 -17.50
CA PRO A 83 -3.15 9.50 -17.80
C PRO A 83 -4.02 8.23 -17.87
N ARG A 84 -3.50 7.16 -18.49
CA ARG A 84 -4.21 5.88 -18.59
C ARG A 84 -4.42 5.19 -17.23
N MET A 85 -3.60 5.50 -16.23
CA MET A 85 -3.82 5.03 -14.87
C MET A 85 -4.95 5.82 -14.20
N ILE A 86 -5.12 7.10 -14.55
CA ILE A 86 -6.17 7.99 -14.02
C ILE A 86 -7.55 7.55 -14.51
N GLU A 87 -7.67 7.29 -15.82
CA GLU A 87 -8.90 6.84 -16.45
C GLU A 87 -9.42 5.51 -15.86
N GLY A 88 -10.69 5.50 -15.43
CA GLY A 88 -11.38 4.28 -14.99
C GLY A 88 -11.01 3.76 -13.60
N ALA A 89 -10.26 4.52 -12.80
CA ALA A 89 -9.90 4.17 -11.43
C ALA A 89 -10.27 5.25 -10.40
N GLU A 90 -11.21 6.14 -10.74
CA GLU A 90 -11.72 7.20 -9.86
C GLU A 90 -12.28 6.63 -8.56
N ASP A 91 -13.18 5.64 -8.65
CA ASP A 91 -13.81 4.98 -7.50
C ASP A 91 -12.78 4.38 -6.52
N ILE A 92 -11.74 3.73 -7.04
CA ILE A 92 -10.70 3.12 -6.20
C ILE A 92 -9.83 4.20 -5.53
N ARG A 93 -9.51 5.28 -6.24
CA ARG A 93 -8.70 6.37 -5.68
C ARG A 93 -9.44 7.11 -4.57
N GLU A 94 -10.73 7.37 -4.80
CA GLU A 94 -11.58 8.02 -3.82
C GLU A 94 -11.76 7.12 -2.60
N MET A 95 -12.08 5.84 -2.81
CA MET A 95 -12.17 4.83 -1.75
C MET A 95 -10.89 4.76 -0.90
N LEU A 96 -9.71 4.79 -1.54
CA LEU A 96 -8.42 4.76 -0.84
C LEU A 96 -7.97 6.13 -0.32
N GLY A 97 -8.72 7.20 -0.59
CA GLY A 97 -8.39 8.56 -0.16
C GLY A 97 -7.08 9.10 -0.75
N LEU A 98 -6.68 8.68 -1.96
CA LEU A 98 -5.35 8.99 -2.50
C LEU A 98 -5.12 10.50 -2.73
N TRP A 99 -6.19 11.28 -2.89
CA TRP A 99 -6.14 12.74 -3.02
C TRP A 99 -5.73 13.46 -1.73
N ASN A 100 -5.76 12.78 -0.58
CA ASN A 100 -5.40 13.36 0.72
C ASN A 100 -3.88 13.37 0.95
N PHE A 101 -3.10 12.65 0.13
CA PHE A 101 -1.65 12.68 0.23
C PHE A 101 -1.06 13.93 -0.44
N ARG A 102 -0.05 14.52 0.19
CA ARG A 102 0.65 15.72 -0.33
C ARG A 102 1.20 15.51 -1.75
N SER A 103 1.65 14.30 -2.08
CA SER A 103 2.19 13.95 -3.40
C SER A 103 1.16 14.01 -4.53
N ALA A 104 -0.15 14.02 -4.22
CA ALA A 104 -1.19 14.11 -5.24
C ALA A 104 -1.07 15.37 -6.12
N VAL A 105 -0.43 16.43 -5.62
CA VAL A 105 -0.11 17.65 -6.39
C VAL A 105 0.75 17.36 -7.62
N ASN A 106 1.61 16.33 -7.57
CA ASN A 106 2.47 15.95 -8.68
C ASN A 106 1.66 15.48 -9.89
N THR A 107 0.48 14.91 -9.67
CA THR A 107 -0.47 14.50 -10.71
C THR A 107 -1.46 15.61 -11.04
N ALA A 108 -2.08 16.22 -10.03
CA ALA A 108 -3.20 17.15 -10.20
C ALA A 108 -2.89 18.34 -11.12
N ARG A 109 -1.66 18.86 -11.07
CA ARG A 109 -1.22 19.99 -11.92
C ARG A 109 -1.15 19.68 -13.42
N HIS A 110 -1.27 18.40 -13.81
CA HIS A 110 -1.26 17.94 -15.19
C HIS A 110 -2.64 17.44 -15.66
N LEU A 111 -3.65 17.46 -14.79
CA LEU A 111 -5.02 17.11 -15.17
C LEU A 111 -5.73 18.32 -15.79
N PRO A 112 -6.71 18.08 -16.69
CA PRO A 112 -7.59 19.14 -17.17
C PRO A 112 -8.32 19.84 -16.00
N GLU A 113 -8.69 21.10 -16.20
CA GLU A 113 -9.52 21.82 -15.22
C GLU A 113 -10.85 21.09 -15.00
N GLY A 114 -11.23 20.89 -13.73
CA GLY A 114 -12.49 20.24 -13.33
C GLY A 114 -12.44 18.72 -13.17
N THR A 115 -11.28 18.08 -13.28
CA THR A 115 -11.12 16.61 -13.11
C THR A 115 -10.76 16.19 -11.67
N ARG A 116 -11.23 16.92 -10.66
CA ARG A 116 -11.03 16.59 -9.24
C ARG A 116 -12.36 16.54 -8.49
#